data_AF-A0A9R0SWI0-F1
#
_entry.id   AF-A0A9R0SWI0-F1
#
_cell.length_a   1.000
_cell.length_b   1.000
_cell.length_c   1.000
_cell.angle_alpha   90.00
_cell.angle_beta   90.00
_cell.angle_gamma   90.00
#
_symmetry.space_group_name_H-M   'P 1'
#
loop_
_entity.id
_entity.type
_entity.pdbx_description
1 polymer ?
#
loop_
_entity_poly.entity_id
_entity_poly.type
_entity_poly.pdbx_seq_one_letter_code
_entity_poly.pdbx_strand_id
1 'polypeptide(L)'
;MAPQSRHHAAATACLLVLLALCAAPAYGGRALAVGKAQAAAAANATATADEFLAPHNKARAAVGVAALRWSADLTAAAAWTSSQQQKQKNCAFADMGASPYGANQGWASYRARPAEVVASWVAQGKYYTHANNTCAAGQQCGTYTQVVWRRTAEVGCAQASCASGATLTLCLYNPHGNVKGESPY
;
A
#
# COMPACT_ATOMS: atom_id res chain seq x y z
N MET A 1 -54.42 34.22 42.46
CA MET A 1 -55.28 33.54 43.45
C MET A 1 -54.62 32.22 43.81
N ALA A 2 -54.10 32.12 45.03
CA ALA A 2 -53.92 30.83 45.69
C ALA A 2 -55.31 30.28 46.10
N PRO A 3 -55.43 28.98 46.39
CA PRO A 3 -55.32 28.62 47.81
C PRO A 3 -54.50 27.35 48.11
N GLN A 4 -53.98 27.36 49.33
CA GLN A 4 -53.48 26.25 50.15
C GLN A 4 -54.68 25.31 50.50
N SER A 5 -54.63 24.09 51.04
CA SER A 5 -53.74 23.47 52.05
C SER A 5 -54.26 22.06 52.40
N ARG A 6 -53.33 21.10 52.63
CA ARG A 6 -53.24 20.08 53.72
C ARG A 6 -54.34 18.97 53.79
N HIS A 7 -54.13 17.72 54.23
CA HIS A 7 -53.29 17.13 55.29
C HIS A 7 -52.96 15.62 55.07
N HIS A 8 -51.79 15.24 55.58
CA HIS A 8 -51.23 13.97 56.11
C HIS A 8 -51.97 12.62 56.01
N ALA A 9 -51.21 11.57 55.66
CA ALA A 9 -50.95 10.43 56.56
C ALA A 9 -49.70 9.65 56.10
N ALA A 10 -48.78 9.40 57.04
CA ALA A 10 -47.62 8.54 56.85
C ALA A 10 -48.00 7.08 57.17
N ALA A 11 -47.50 6.13 56.38
CA ALA A 11 -47.40 4.73 56.78
C ALA A 11 -46.24 4.03 56.03
N THR A 12 -45.12 3.91 56.74
CA THR A 12 -44.31 2.70 56.91
C THR A 12 -43.93 1.82 55.70
N ALA A 13 -42.62 1.83 55.43
CA ALA A 13 -41.74 0.68 55.18
C ALA A 13 -42.08 -0.31 54.04
N CYS A 14 -41.22 -0.33 53.02
CA CYS A 14 -40.47 -1.55 52.73
C CYS A 14 -39.15 -1.18 52.03
N LEU A 15 -38.04 -1.43 52.72
CA LEU A 15 -36.70 -1.29 52.21
C LEU A 15 -36.47 -2.42 51.20
N LEU A 16 -36.43 -2.12 49.90
CA LEU A 16 -35.85 -3.00 48.90
C LEU A 16 -34.82 -2.20 48.10
N VAL A 17 -33.63 -2.09 48.68
CA VAL A 17 -32.43 -1.75 47.91
C VAL A 17 -32.12 -2.98 47.05
N LEU A 18 -32.66 -3.01 45.84
CA LEU A 18 -32.12 -3.87 44.79
C LEU A 18 -30.77 -3.27 44.38
N LEU A 19 -29.69 -3.76 45.00
CA LEU A 19 -28.36 -3.70 44.43
C LEU A 19 -28.41 -4.48 43.10
N ALA A 20 -28.76 -3.79 42.02
CA ALA A 20 -28.40 -4.23 40.70
C ALA A 20 -26.87 -4.15 40.61
N LEU A 21 -26.20 -5.24 40.97
CA LEU A 21 -24.88 -5.50 40.42
C LEU A 21 -25.07 -5.58 38.91
N CYS A 22 -24.84 -4.47 38.22
CA CYS A 22 -24.36 -4.53 36.86
C CYS A 22 -23.01 -5.24 36.93
N ALA A 23 -23.04 -6.56 36.88
CA ALA A 23 -21.90 -7.32 36.42
C ALA A 23 -21.62 -6.80 35.02
N ALA A 24 -20.68 -5.86 34.91
CA ALA A 24 -20.07 -5.54 33.63
C ALA A 24 -19.63 -6.90 33.06
N PRO A 25 -20.11 -7.30 31.87
CA PRO A 25 -19.54 -8.45 31.21
C PRO A 25 -18.03 -8.21 31.18
N ALA A 26 -17.25 -9.19 31.57
CA ALA A 26 -15.81 -9.15 31.39
C ALA A 26 -15.54 -9.08 29.88
N TYR A 27 -15.57 -7.86 29.31
CA TYR A 27 -15.23 -7.56 27.91
C TYR A 27 -13.71 -7.64 27.66
N GLY A 28 -12.94 -8.21 28.60
CA GLY A 28 -11.49 -8.33 28.53
C GLY A 28 -10.98 -9.28 27.45
N GLY A 29 -11.82 -10.17 26.89
CA GLY A 29 -11.39 -11.15 25.89
C GLY A 29 -11.41 -10.66 24.43
N ARG A 30 -12.38 -9.79 24.07
CA ARG A 30 -12.59 -9.38 22.66
C ARG A 30 -11.65 -8.28 22.19
N ALA A 31 -11.30 -7.32 23.04
CA ALA A 31 -10.43 -6.20 22.68
C ALA A 31 -8.97 -6.65 22.40
N LEU A 32 -8.46 -7.61 23.17
CA LEU A 32 -7.10 -8.14 23.02
C LEU A 32 -6.91 -8.97 21.73
N ALA A 33 -7.95 -9.68 21.29
CA ALA A 33 -7.92 -10.48 20.06
C ALA A 33 -7.91 -9.60 18.80
N VAL A 34 -8.69 -8.51 18.79
CA VAL A 34 -8.69 -7.52 17.70
C VAL A 34 -7.33 -6.83 17.59
N GLY A 35 -6.72 -6.43 18.72
CA GLY A 35 -5.39 -5.81 18.73
C GLY A 35 -4.27 -6.70 18.17
N LYS A 36 -4.29 -8.01 18.47
CA LYS A 36 -3.32 -8.96 17.90
C LYS A 36 -3.48 -9.17 16.39
N ALA A 37 -4.72 -9.25 15.90
CA ALA A 37 -4.99 -9.41 14.46
C ALA A 37 -4.59 -8.14 13.67
N GLN A 38 -4.86 -6.95 14.22
CA GLN A 38 -4.45 -5.68 13.63
C GLN A 38 -2.93 -5.55 13.54
N ALA A 39 -2.21 -5.93 14.60
CA ALA A 39 -0.75 -5.91 14.63
C ALA A 39 -0.13 -6.90 13.64
N ALA A 40 -0.71 -8.10 13.51
CA ALA A 40 -0.27 -9.09 12.53
C ALA A 40 -0.52 -8.62 11.08
N ALA A 41 -1.68 -8.01 10.81
CA ALA A 41 -1.98 -7.42 9.50
C ALA A 41 -1.04 -6.26 9.15
N ALA A 42 -0.74 -5.39 10.12
CA ALA A 42 0.23 -4.31 9.95
C ALA A 42 1.63 -4.86 9.68
N ALA A 43 2.09 -5.85 10.44
CA ALA A 43 3.39 -6.49 10.23
C ALA A 43 3.49 -7.16 8.85
N ASN A 44 2.42 -7.80 8.38
CA ASN A 44 2.38 -8.43 7.06
C ASN A 44 2.37 -7.39 5.92
N ALA A 45 1.67 -6.26 6.13
CA ALA A 45 1.70 -5.14 5.19
C ALA A 45 3.10 -4.50 5.11
N THR A 46 3.78 -4.34 6.25
CA THR A 46 5.18 -3.88 6.31
C THR A 46 6.11 -4.86 5.59
N ALA A 47 6.00 -6.16 5.86
CA ALA A 47 6.81 -7.19 5.19
C ALA A 47 6.60 -7.21 3.66
N THR A 48 5.36 -7.01 3.20
CA THR A 48 5.06 -6.91 1.75
C THR A 48 5.62 -5.63 1.14
N ALA A 49 5.52 -4.49 1.85
CA ALA A 49 6.10 -3.22 1.41
C ALA A 49 7.63 -3.33 1.28
N ASP A 50 8.30 -4.00 2.21
CA ASP A 50 9.76 -4.19 2.20
C ASP A 50 10.22 -5.04 1.00
N GLU A 51 9.44 -6.04 0.58
CA GLU A 51 9.75 -6.83 -0.63
C GLU A 51 9.77 -5.98 -1.90
N PHE A 52 9.02 -4.88 -1.96
CA PHE A 52 9.16 -3.89 -3.03
C PHE A 52 10.30 -2.90 -2.72
N LEU A 53 10.27 -2.28 -1.54
CA LEU A 53 11.09 -1.10 -1.25
C LEU A 53 12.58 -1.42 -1.13
N ALA A 54 12.94 -2.56 -0.54
CA ALA A 54 14.33 -2.95 -0.34
C ALA A 54 15.11 -3.10 -1.67
N PRO A 55 14.63 -3.85 -2.69
CA PRO A 55 15.34 -3.94 -3.97
C PRO A 55 15.40 -2.60 -4.73
N HIS A 56 14.38 -1.73 -4.62
CA HIS A 56 14.46 -0.37 -5.17
C HIS A 56 15.61 0.40 -4.52
N ASN A 57 15.64 0.44 -3.18
CA ASN A 57 16.61 1.24 -2.44
C ASN A 57 18.03 0.68 -2.54
N LYS A 58 18.19 -0.64 -2.71
CA LYS A 58 19.47 -1.25 -3.05
C LYS A 58 19.99 -0.77 -4.41
N ALA A 59 19.14 -0.76 -5.44
CA ALA A 59 19.52 -0.28 -6.77
C ALA A 59 19.86 1.22 -6.77
N ARG A 60 19.09 2.02 -6.03
CA ARG A 60 19.29 3.47 -5.88
C ARG A 60 20.59 3.81 -5.15
N ALA A 61 20.92 3.07 -4.09
CA ALA A 61 22.18 3.23 -3.39
C ALA A 61 23.39 2.93 -4.31
N ALA A 62 23.27 1.94 -5.20
CA ALA A 62 24.33 1.57 -6.14
C ALA A 62 24.69 2.68 -7.15
N VAL A 63 23.76 3.63 -7.39
CA VAL A 63 23.99 4.78 -8.28
C VAL A 63 24.02 6.13 -7.54
N GLY A 64 24.04 6.11 -6.20
CA GLY A 64 24.19 7.32 -5.38
C GLY A 64 22.99 8.27 -5.39
N VAL A 65 21.76 7.75 -5.54
CA VAL A 65 20.53 8.56 -5.37
C VAL A 65 19.81 8.23 -4.07
N ALA A 66 19.05 9.21 -3.55
CA ALA A 66 18.36 9.09 -2.27
C ALA A 66 17.37 7.92 -2.24
N ALA A 67 17.23 7.24 -1.11
CA ALA A 67 16.25 6.15 -0.94
C ALA A 67 14.81 6.65 -1.14
N LEU A 68 13.97 5.80 -1.75
CA LEU A 68 12.52 5.99 -1.82
C LEU A 68 11.89 5.77 -0.45
N ARG A 69 10.81 6.52 -0.20
CA ARG A 69 9.88 6.30 0.89
C ARG A 69 8.68 5.48 0.40
N TRP A 70 8.17 4.58 1.23
CA TRP A 70 6.90 3.92 0.95
C TRP A 70 5.74 4.90 1.10
N SER A 71 4.79 4.86 0.17
CA SER A 71 3.60 5.72 0.17
C SER A 71 2.33 4.89 0.22
N ALA A 72 1.56 5.06 1.30
CA ALA A 72 0.29 4.36 1.49
C ALA A 72 -0.75 4.80 0.44
N ASP A 73 -0.75 6.07 0.06
CA ASP A 73 -1.68 6.62 -0.94
C ASP A 73 -1.39 6.07 -2.33
N LEU A 74 -0.11 6.04 -2.74
CA LEU A 74 0.28 5.41 -4.01
C LEU A 74 0.01 3.90 -4.00
N THR A 75 0.16 3.24 -2.84
CA THR A 75 -0.16 1.81 -2.69
C THR A 75 -1.64 1.56 -2.88
N ALA A 76 -2.51 2.39 -2.28
CA ALA A 76 -3.95 2.29 -2.44
C ALA A 76 -4.36 2.54 -3.90
N ALA A 77 -3.78 3.55 -4.56
CA ALA A 77 -4.01 3.83 -5.97
C ALA A 77 -3.54 2.69 -6.89
N ALA A 78 -2.36 2.13 -6.63
CA ALA A 78 -1.84 0.98 -7.37
C ALA A 78 -2.76 -0.25 -7.20
N ALA A 79 -3.20 -0.53 -5.97
CA ALA A 79 -4.09 -1.65 -5.66
C ALA A 79 -5.46 -1.50 -6.32
N TRP A 80 -6.02 -0.29 -6.28
CA TRP A 80 -7.28 -0.02 -6.97
C TRP A 80 -7.13 -0.27 -8.46
N THR A 81 -6.12 0.33 -9.11
CA THR A 81 -5.89 0.21 -10.55
C THR A 81 -5.64 -1.24 -10.97
N SER A 82 -4.74 -1.96 -10.29
CA SER A 82 -4.45 -3.36 -10.62
C SER A 82 -5.68 -4.26 -10.42
N SER A 83 -6.52 -3.98 -9.43
CA SER A 83 -7.78 -4.70 -9.23
C SER A 83 -8.79 -4.45 -10.35
N GLN A 84 -8.86 -3.23 -10.91
CA GLN A 84 -9.70 -2.95 -12.07
C GLN A 84 -9.19 -3.71 -13.30
N GLN A 85 -7.88 -3.71 -13.54
CA GLN A 85 -7.28 -4.47 -14.64
C GLN A 85 -7.55 -5.97 -14.51
N GLN A 86 -7.40 -6.51 -13.31
CA GLN A 86 -7.71 -7.91 -13.01
C GLN A 86 -9.18 -8.26 -13.34
N LYS A 87 -10.13 -7.43 -12.89
CA LYS A 87 -11.57 -7.72 -13.00
C LYS A 87 -12.13 -7.47 -14.40
N GLN A 88 -11.66 -6.43 -15.08
CA GLN A 88 -12.32 -5.89 -16.27
C GLN A 88 -11.49 -6.01 -17.54
N LYS A 89 -10.18 -6.24 -17.42
CA LYS A 89 -9.21 -6.17 -18.53
C LYS A 89 -8.35 -7.41 -18.63
N ASN A 90 -8.79 -8.53 -18.07
CA ASN A 90 -8.06 -9.81 -18.08
C ASN A 90 -6.59 -9.67 -17.62
N CYS A 91 -6.35 -8.86 -16.58
CA CYS A 91 -5.00 -8.55 -16.10
C CYS A 91 -4.04 -7.93 -17.13
N ALA A 92 -4.57 -7.23 -18.15
CA ALA A 92 -3.74 -6.40 -19.01
C ALA A 92 -3.07 -5.27 -18.20
N PHE A 93 -2.01 -4.70 -18.76
CA PHE A 93 -1.43 -3.48 -18.22
C PHE A 93 -2.42 -2.32 -18.31
N ALA A 94 -2.45 -1.51 -17.25
CA ALA A 94 -3.19 -0.28 -17.22
C ALA A 94 -2.59 0.76 -18.19
N ASP A 95 -3.46 1.54 -18.82
CA ASP A 95 -3.05 2.78 -19.46
C ASP A 95 -2.77 3.84 -18.38
N MET A 96 -1.52 4.33 -18.36
CA MET A 96 -1.03 5.29 -17.37
C MET A 96 -0.74 6.67 -17.99
N GLY A 97 -1.13 6.91 -19.26
CA GLY A 97 -0.78 8.15 -19.97
C GLY A 97 -1.34 9.43 -19.33
N ALA A 98 -2.49 9.34 -18.65
CA ALA A 98 -3.11 10.45 -17.93
C ALA A 98 -2.78 10.49 -16.42
N SER A 99 -1.98 9.53 -15.93
CA SER A 99 -1.60 9.49 -14.52
C SER A 99 -0.60 10.60 -14.20
N PRO A 100 -0.75 11.32 -13.06
CA PRO A 100 0.27 12.27 -12.60
C PRO A 100 1.52 11.56 -12.05
N TYR A 101 1.44 10.25 -11.81
CA TYR A 101 2.51 9.42 -11.27
C TYR A 101 3.24 8.65 -12.37
N GLY A 102 4.53 8.39 -12.16
CA GLY A 102 5.28 7.42 -12.95
C GLY A 102 4.78 6.01 -12.67
N ALA A 103 4.99 5.08 -13.59
CA ALA A 103 4.47 3.72 -13.46
C ALA A 103 5.42 2.67 -14.02
N ASN A 104 5.67 1.63 -13.24
CA ASN A 104 6.23 0.37 -13.73
C ASN A 104 5.17 -0.72 -13.60
N GLN A 105 5.03 -1.53 -14.64
CA GLN A 105 4.11 -2.66 -14.68
C GLN A 105 4.88 -3.95 -15.01
N GLY A 106 4.50 -5.03 -14.34
CA GLY A 106 5.10 -6.34 -14.51
C GLY A 106 4.02 -7.41 -14.64
N TRP A 107 4.23 -8.37 -15.54
CA TRP A 107 3.36 -9.52 -15.71
C TRP A 107 4.19 -10.79 -15.63
N ALA A 108 3.78 -11.71 -14.78
CA ALA A 108 4.41 -13.02 -14.64
C ALA A 108 3.35 -14.11 -14.79
N SER A 109 3.64 -15.17 -15.55
CA SER A 109 2.71 -16.30 -15.76
C SER A 109 2.48 -17.17 -14.52
N TYR A 110 3.13 -16.83 -13.41
CA TYR A 110 3.10 -17.53 -12.14
C TYR A 110 2.85 -16.55 -10.98
N ARG A 111 2.75 -17.09 -9.76
CA ARG A 111 2.71 -16.31 -8.52
C ARG A 111 4.10 -15.74 -8.22
N ALA A 112 4.40 -14.55 -8.75
CA ALA A 112 5.69 -13.89 -8.58
C ALA A 112 5.75 -13.15 -7.24
N ARG A 113 6.90 -13.20 -6.58
CA ARG A 113 7.15 -12.36 -5.39
C ARG A 113 7.36 -10.90 -5.80
N PRO A 114 6.96 -9.91 -4.98
CA PRO A 114 7.25 -8.51 -5.25
C PRO A 114 8.73 -8.23 -5.55
N ALA A 115 9.63 -8.78 -4.73
CA ALA A 115 11.07 -8.56 -4.87
C ALA A 115 11.63 -9.08 -6.20
N GLU A 116 11.08 -10.18 -6.70
CA GLU A 116 11.47 -10.77 -7.99
C GLU A 116 11.10 -9.87 -9.16
N VAL A 117 9.90 -9.28 -9.13
CA VAL A 117 9.45 -8.34 -10.16
C VAL A 117 10.31 -7.09 -10.16
N VAL A 118 10.60 -6.51 -8.99
CA VAL A 118 11.51 -5.35 -8.91
C VAL A 118 12.92 -5.70 -9.38
N ALA A 119 13.43 -6.88 -9.01
CA ALA A 119 14.75 -7.35 -9.48
C ALA A 119 14.79 -7.46 -11.01
N SER A 120 13.70 -7.87 -11.66
CA SER A 120 13.61 -7.91 -13.13
C SER A 120 13.71 -6.52 -13.77
N TRP A 121 13.10 -5.50 -13.15
CA TRP A 121 13.22 -4.11 -13.59
C TRP A 121 14.64 -3.59 -13.37
N VAL A 122 15.24 -3.85 -12.21
CA VAL A 122 16.62 -3.46 -11.90
C VAL A 122 17.61 -4.11 -12.87
N ALA A 123 17.40 -5.37 -13.25
CA ALA A 123 18.25 -6.09 -14.19
C ALA A 123 18.30 -5.46 -15.58
N GLN A 124 17.32 -4.64 -15.96
CA GLN A 124 17.37 -3.87 -17.21
C GLN A 124 18.50 -2.82 -17.23
N GLY A 125 19.06 -2.46 -16.07
CA GLY A 125 20.20 -1.55 -15.97
C GLY A 125 21.43 -2.02 -16.76
N LYS A 126 21.59 -3.32 -17.01
CA LYS A 126 22.65 -3.87 -17.87
C LYS A 126 22.57 -3.40 -19.33
N TYR A 127 21.40 -2.89 -19.75
CA TYR A 127 21.15 -2.35 -21.09
C TYR A 127 21.19 -0.82 -21.14
N TYR A 128 21.35 -0.15 -19.99
CA TYR A 128 21.34 1.30 -19.90
C TYR A 128 22.77 1.85 -19.83
N THR A 129 23.09 2.79 -20.71
CA THR A 129 24.36 3.51 -20.70
C THR A 129 24.14 4.91 -20.16
N HIS A 130 24.67 5.19 -18.97
CA HIS A 130 24.49 6.49 -18.31
C HIS A 130 25.18 7.64 -19.04
N ALA A 131 26.39 7.43 -19.56
CA ALA A 131 27.21 8.49 -20.18
C ALA A 131 26.53 9.24 -21.33
N ASN A 132 25.60 8.60 -22.04
CA ASN A 132 24.86 9.19 -23.13
C ASN A 132 23.34 9.07 -22.96
N ASN A 133 22.86 8.63 -21.79
CA ASN A 133 21.45 8.42 -21.47
C ASN A 133 20.72 7.56 -22.53
N THR A 134 21.33 6.46 -22.96
CA THR A 134 20.75 5.58 -24.00
C THR A 134 20.44 4.18 -23.49
N CYS A 135 19.41 3.60 -24.09
CA CYS A 135 19.09 2.19 -24.00
C CYS A 135 19.74 1.44 -25.16
N ALA A 136 20.31 0.26 -24.91
CA ALA A 136 20.78 -0.62 -25.96
C ALA A 136 19.66 -0.91 -26.98
N ALA A 137 20.02 -0.95 -28.27
CA ALA A 137 19.05 -1.14 -29.35
C ALA A 137 18.26 -2.45 -29.17
N GLY A 138 16.93 -2.36 -29.31
CA GLY A 138 16.01 -3.49 -29.12
C GLY A 138 15.82 -3.94 -27.67
N GLN A 139 16.41 -3.25 -26.70
CA GLN A 139 16.27 -3.56 -25.28
C GLN A 139 15.33 -2.57 -24.58
N GLN A 140 14.89 -2.95 -23.38
CA GLN A 140 14.10 -2.11 -22.50
C GLN A 140 14.93 -1.73 -21.27
N CYS A 141 14.88 -0.46 -20.89
CA CYS A 141 15.50 0.07 -19.68
C CYS A 141 14.61 1.09 -18.96
N GLY A 142 13.44 1.43 -19.51
CA GLY A 142 12.55 2.43 -18.94
C GLY A 142 12.09 2.09 -17.52
N THR A 143 11.94 0.80 -17.19
CA THR A 143 11.60 0.39 -15.82
C THR A 143 12.78 0.56 -14.88
N TYR A 144 14.02 0.26 -15.32
CA TYR A 144 15.24 0.53 -14.56
C TYR A 144 15.39 2.02 -14.29
N THR A 145 15.34 2.87 -15.32
CA THR A 145 15.54 4.32 -15.18
C THR A 145 14.50 4.95 -14.26
N GLN A 146 13.26 4.46 -14.25
CA GLN A 146 12.26 4.88 -13.27
C GLN A 146 12.62 4.46 -11.83
N VAL A 147 13.09 3.22 -11.60
CA VAL A 147 13.50 2.75 -10.26
C VAL A 147 14.58 3.65 -9.68
N VAL A 148 15.57 4.03 -10.50
CA VAL A 148 16.72 4.83 -10.07
C VAL A 148 16.58 6.33 -10.34
N TRP A 149 15.36 6.82 -10.63
CA TRP A 149 15.14 8.23 -10.94
C TRP A 149 15.38 9.13 -9.73
N ARG A 150 16.37 10.03 -9.82
CA ARG A 150 16.90 10.84 -8.72
C ARG A 150 15.83 11.70 -8.06
N ARG A 151 14.89 12.25 -8.84
CA ARG A 151 13.83 13.14 -8.35
C ARG A 151 12.63 12.41 -7.76
N THR A 152 12.45 11.12 -8.07
CA THR A 152 11.38 10.33 -7.47
C THR A 152 11.69 10.12 -6.00
N ALA A 153 10.73 10.47 -5.14
CA ALA A 153 10.90 10.48 -3.70
C ALA A 153 10.14 9.34 -3.00
N GLU A 154 9.02 8.92 -3.59
CA GLU A 154 8.14 7.93 -2.98
C GLU A 154 7.61 6.93 -4.01
N VAL A 155 7.30 5.73 -3.52
CA VAL A 155 6.74 4.62 -4.31
C VAL A 155 5.65 3.92 -3.51
N GLY A 156 4.61 3.48 -4.22
CA GLY A 156 3.62 2.54 -3.68
C GLY A 156 3.29 1.50 -4.73
N CYS A 157 3.19 0.23 -4.32
CA CYS A 157 3.04 -0.89 -5.23
C CYS A 157 1.92 -1.83 -4.81
N ALA A 158 1.35 -2.54 -5.78
CA ALA A 158 0.38 -3.59 -5.53
C ALA A 158 0.52 -4.73 -6.55
N GLN A 159 0.02 -5.91 -6.16
CA GLN A 159 -0.10 -7.08 -7.01
C GLN A 159 -1.56 -7.54 -7.06
N ALA A 160 -2.01 -7.94 -8.26
CA ALA A 160 -3.27 -8.63 -8.47
C ALA A 160 -3.01 -10.06 -8.96
N SER A 161 -3.72 -11.03 -8.38
CA SER A 161 -3.73 -12.43 -8.84
C SER A 161 -4.76 -12.63 -9.94
N CYS A 162 -4.32 -13.07 -11.11
CA CYS A 162 -5.17 -13.27 -12.28
C CYS A 162 -5.85 -14.64 -12.25
N ALA A 163 -6.99 -14.77 -12.93
CA ALA A 163 -7.71 -16.04 -13.03
C ALA A 163 -6.85 -17.15 -13.68
N SER A 164 -5.91 -16.78 -14.54
CA SER A 164 -4.94 -17.69 -15.18
C SER A 164 -3.83 -18.20 -14.24
N GLY A 165 -3.76 -17.71 -13.00
CA GLY A 165 -2.64 -17.97 -12.09
C GLY A 165 -1.46 -17.00 -12.26
N ALA A 166 -1.53 -16.10 -13.24
CA ALA A 166 -0.56 -15.03 -13.44
C ALA A 166 -0.63 -13.96 -12.34
N THR A 167 0.45 -13.17 -12.23
CA THR A 167 0.55 -12.01 -11.35
C THR A 167 0.72 -10.74 -12.17
N LEU A 168 -0.17 -9.76 -11.95
CA LEU A 168 -0.01 -8.39 -12.43
C LEU A 168 0.54 -7.52 -11.31
N THR A 169 1.66 -6.86 -11.53
CA THR A 169 2.30 -5.92 -10.58
C THR A 169 2.22 -4.51 -11.13
N LEU A 170 1.86 -3.54 -10.29
CA LEU A 170 1.91 -2.11 -10.61
C LEU A 170 2.60 -1.37 -9.46
N CYS A 171 3.62 -0.58 -9.78
CA CYS A 171 4.25 0.37 -8.87
C CYS A 171 4.06 1.79 -9.43
N LEU A 172 3.61 2.70 -8.57
CA LEU A 172 3.46 4.13 -8.85
C LEU A 172 4.56 4.92 -8.17
N TYR A 173 5.07 5.94 -8.86
CA TYR A 173 6.23 6.74 -8.45
C TYR A 173 5.89 8.23 -8.44
N ASN A 174 6.23 8.93 -7.35
CA ASN A 174 6.00 10.36 -7.23
C ASN A 174 7.26 11.12 -6.75
N PRO A 175 7.62 12.24 -7.39
CA PRO A 175 7.26 12.65 -8.76
C PRO A 175 7.59 11.56 -9.80
N HIS A 176 6.93 11.61 -10.96
CA HIS A 176 7.19 10.67 -12.05
C HIS A 176 8.63 10.80 -12.58
N GLY A 177 9.19 9.68 -13.02
CA GLY A 177 10.49 9.66 -13.70
C GLY A 177 10.35 9.69 -15.22
N ASN A 178 11.46 9.35 -15.89
CA ASN A 178 11.55 9.21 -17.35
C ASN A 178 11.10 10.47 -18.11
N VAL A 179 11.45 11.64 -17.59
CA VAL A 179 11.25 12.93 -18.27
C VAL A 179 12.13 12.98 -19.51
N LYS A 180 11.53 13.28 -20.67
CA LYS A 180 12.24 13.32 -21.95
C LYS A 180 13.40 14.31 -21.89
N GLY A 181 14.60 13.83 -22.17
CA GLY A 181 15.83 14.63 -22.19
C GLY A 181 16.55 14.74 -20.85
N GLU A 182 16.00 14.18 -19.76
CA GLU A 182 16.67 14.16 -18.46
C GLU A 182 17.35 12.81 -18.20
N SER A 183 18.49 12.83 -17.49
CA SER A 183 19.17 11.63 -17.00
C SER A 183 18.55 11.18 -15.66
N PRO A 184 18.38 9.86 -15.43
CA PRO A 184 17.83 9.32 -14.19
C PRO A 184 18.71 9.62 -12.96
N TYR A 185 20.02 9.80 -13.11
CA TYR A 185 20.94 10.14 -12.02
C TYR A 185 22.13 10.94 -12.52
#